data_AF-A0A961CXM8-F1
#
_entry.id   AF-A0A961CXM8-F1
#
_cell.length_a   1.000
_cell.length_b   1.000
_cell.length_c   1.000
_cell.angle_alpha   90.00
_cell.angle_beta   90.00
_cell.angle_gamma   90.00
#
_symmetry.space_group_name_H-M   'P 1'
#
loop_
_entity.id
_entity.type
_entity.pdbx_description
1 polymer ?
#
loop_
_entity_poly.entity_id
_entity_poly.type
_entity_poly.pdbx_seq_one_letter_code
_entity_poly.pdbx_strand_id
1 'polypeptide(L)'
;MAASVLVLALLAGACGARDDRAGAQPEANEPAKLTVAGDSIALGLGVTLRDLTDAAEGLDGDPSTSAVETKVIAQDGTGLARPDVFDWPERLEQLAAEFPPEVLVFSVGSNDTQDLTDPDGGVVATLGDPEAWDTEYSARLAEVFDHFADTDTTVVWLGHIRP
;
A
#
# COMPACT_ATOMS: atom_id res chain seq x y z
N MET A 1 19.84 29.53 6.63
CA MET A 1 19.73 28.22 7.30
C MET A 1 19.37 27.22 6.23
N ALA A 2 20.31 26.38 5.80
CA ALA A 2 20.08 25.37 4.77
C ALA A 2 19.55 24.11 5.46
N ALA A 3 18.34 23.69 5.12
CA ALA A 3 17.80 22.41 5.56
C ALA A 3 18.32 21.32 4.62
N SER A 4 19.19 20.46 5.15
CA SER A 4 19.63 19.24 4.46
C SER A 4 18.46 18.26 4.40
N VAL A 5 17.93 18.00 3.21
CA VAL A 5 17.00 16.90 2.96
C VAL A 5 17.83 15.62 2.84
N LEU A 6 17.62 14.70 3.77
CA LEU A 6 18.18 13.35 3.71
C LEU A 6 17.33 12.53 2.73
N VAL A 7 17.82 12.36 1.51
CA VAL A 7 17.24 11.40 0.55
C VAL A 7 17.66 10.01 0.99
N LEU A 8 16.69 9.19 1.42
CA LEU A 8 16.92 7.77 1.67
C LEU A 8 16.95 7.07 0.31
N ALA A 9 18.14 6.88 -0.25
CA ALA A 9 18.32 6.09 -1.46
C ALA A 9 18.05 4.61 -1.13
N LEU A 10 16.95 4.06 -1.63
CA LEU A 10 16.80 2.63 -1.82
C LEU A 10 17.76 2.22 -2.94
N LEU A 11 18.99 1.87 -2.56
CA LEU A 11 19.95 1.21 -3.43
C LEU A 11 19.51 -0.24 -3.63
N ALA A 12 18.77 -0.53 -4.69
CA ALA A 12 18.77 -1.86 -5.28
C ALA A 12 20.01 -1.98 -6.17
N GLY A 13 21.07 -2.57 -5.60
CA GLY A 13 22.31 -2.84 -6.30
C GLY A 13 22.10 -3.86 -7.43
N ALA A 14 22.16 -3.40 -8.68
CA ALA A 14 22.50 -4.24 -9.80
C ALA A 14 24.01 -4.52 -9.78
N CYS A 15 24.44 -5.52 -8.99
CA CYS A 15 25.72 -6.19 -9.20
C CYS A 15 25.77 -7.55 -8.49
N GLY A 16 25.50 -8.61 -9.24
CA GLY A 16 26.22 -9.89 -9.12
C GLY A 16 25.78 -10.88 -8.05
N ALA A 17 24.63 -11.51 -8.22
CA ALA A 17 24.45 -12.96 -8.06
C ALA A 17 23.20 -13.39 -8.83
N ARG A 18 23.40 -14.00 -10.01
CA ARG A 18 22.33 -14.63 -10.79
C ARG A 18 21.90 -15.89 -10.04
N ASP A 19 20.67 -15.91 -9.52
CA ASP A 19 19.93 -17.16 -9.34
C ASP A 19 19.24 -17.43 -10.68
N ASP A 20 19.66 -18.47 -11.38
CA ASP A 20 19.16 -18.88 -12.69
C ASP A 20 17.74 -19.48 -12.55
N ARG A 21 16.73 -18.65 -12.26
CA ARG A 21 15.34 -18.94 -12.58
C ARG A 21 14.89 -18.03 -13.70
N ALA A 22 14.75 -18.62 -14.88
CA ALA A 22 14.21 -17.97 -16.06
C ALA A 22 12.77 -17.49 -15.79
N GLY A 23 12.62 -16.20 -15.57
CA GLY A 23 11.39 -15.42 -15.60
C GLY A 23 11.74 -14.08 -16.25
N ALA A 24 10.90 -13.61 -17.17
CA ALA A 24 11.18 -12.51 -18.09
C ALA A 24 11.77 -11.25 -17.42
N GLN A 25 12.75 -10.62 -18.07
CA GLN A 25 13.10 -9.23 -17.76
C GLN A 25 11.85 -8.36 -18.06
N PRO A 26 11.49 -7.39 -17.20
CA PRO A 26 10.48 -6.41 -17.55
C PRO A 26 10.89 -5.71 -18.85
N GLU A 27 9.99 -5.69 -19.83
CA GLU A 27 10.16 -4.87 -21.03
C GLU A 27 10.34 -3.42 -20.55
N ALA A 28 11.52 -2.84 -20.82
CA ALA A 28 12.02 -1.61 -20.21
C ALA A 28 11.28 -0.31 -20.66
N ASN A 29 9.99 -0.38 -20.94
CA ASN A 29 9.19 0.71 -21.54
C ASN A 29 7.87 1.03 -20.81
N GLU A 30 7.47 0.30 -19.76
CA GLU A 30 6.31 0.67 -18.94
C GLU A 30 6.77 1.25 -17.59
N PRO A 31 6.10 2.31 -17.09
CA PRO A 31 6.42 2.89 -15.79
C PRO A 31 6.18 1.87 -14.67
N ALA A 32 7.06 1.85 -13.66
CA ALA A 32 6.87 0.99 -12.49
C ALA A 32 5.64 1.46 -11.71
N LYS A 33 4.78 0.55 -11.26
CA LYS A 33 3.51 0.93 -10.63
C LYS A 33 3.62 0.99 -9.11
N LEU A 34 3.44 2.18 -8.53
CA LEU A 34 3.35 2.38 -7.09
C LEU A 34 1.91 2.74 -6.73
N THR A 35 1.31 2.05 -5.78
CA THR A 35 0.06 2.50 -5.15
C THR A 35 0.27 2.78 -3.68
N VAL A 36 -0.19 3.95 -3.22
CA VAL A 36 -0.32 4.28 -1.80
C VAL A 36 -1.80 4.31 -1.46
N ALA A 37 -2.23 3.36 -0.62
CA ALA A 37 -3.62 3.17 -0.24
C ALA A 37 -3.80 3.27 1.27
N GLY A 38 -4.96 3.74 1.74
CA GLY A 38 -5.32 3.67 3.16
C GLY A 38 -5.95 4.94 3.73
N ASP A 39 -5.68 5.17 5.01
CA ASP A 39 -6.24 6.26 5.81
C ASP A 39 -5.61 7.64 5.50
N SER A 40 -5.76 8.59 6.43
CA SER A 40 -5.22 9.95 6.31
C SER A 40 -3.71 9.99 6.11
N ILE A 41 -2.97 9.00 6.61
CA ILE A 41 -1.52 8.89 6.45
C ILE A 41 -1.20 8.53 4.99
N ALA A 42 -1.98 7.63 4.37
CA ALA A 42 -1.82 7.29 2.96
C ALA A 42 -2.06 8.52 2.06
N LEU A 43 -3.01 9.39 2.40
CA LEU A 43 -3.24 10.63 1.65
C LEU A 43 -2.00 11.52 1.65
N GLY A 44 -1.48 11.84 2.85
CA GLY A 44 -0.32 12.73 2.99
C GLY A 44 0.96 12.14 2.39
N LEU A 45 1.24 10.87 2.68
CA LEU A 45 2.39 10.15 2.15
C LEU A 45 2.29 9.98 0.63
N GLY A 46 1.13 9.57 0.14
CA GLY A 46 0.91 9.30 -1.28
C GLY A 46 1.07 10.53 -2.16
N VAL A 47 0.53 11.68 -1.72
CA VAL A 47 0.74 12.95 -2.44
C VAL A 47 2.22 13.32 -2.46
N THR A 48 2.91 13.19 -1.32
CA THR A 48 4.35 13.52 -1.24
C THR A 48 5.19 12.60 -2.13
N LEU A 49 4.91 11.29 -2.12
CA LEU A 49 5.63 10.33 -2.96
C LEU A 49 5.39 10.59 -4.44
N ARG A 50 4.15 10.88 -4.85
CA ARG A 50 3.85 11.27 -6.22
C ARG A 50 4.61 12.52 -6.64
N ASP A 51 4.59 13.58 -5.83
CA ASP A 51 5.32 14.82 -6.15
C ASP A 51 6.83 14.56 -6.31
N LEU A 52 7.40 13.64 -5.52
CA LEU A 52 8.80 13.23 -5.63
C LEU A 52 9.09 12.39 -6.87
N THR A 53 8.20 11.45 -7.23
CA THR A 53 8.36 10.64 -8.45
C THR A 53 8.26 11.53 -9.69
N ASP A 54 7.26 12.41 -9.73
CA ASP A 54 7.06 13.36 -10.84
C ASP A 54 8.26 14.33 -10.98
N ALA A 55 8.83 14.77 -9.86
CA ALA A 55 10.02 15.63 -9.87
C ALA A 55 11.29 14.89 -10.32
N ALA A 56 11.42 13.60 -10.01
CA ALA A 56 12.55 12.78 -10.44
C ALA A 56 12.55 12.55 -11.96
N GLU A 57 11.37 12.45 -12.57
CA GLU A 57 11.21 12.35 -14.02
C GLU A 57 11.72 13.59 -14.77
N GLY A 58 11.70 14.76 -14.13
CA GLY A 58 12.25 15.99 -14.69
C GLY A 58 13.79 16.06 -14.75
N LEU A 59 14.51 15.11 -14.15
CA LEU A 59 15.97 15.17 -14.02
C LEU A 59 16.73 14.52 -15.18
N ASP A 60 16.13 13.53 -15.85
CA ASP A 60 16.76 12.82 -16.98
C ASP A 60 16.44 13.47 -18.34
N GLY A 61 15.55 14.47 -18.37
CA GLY A 61 15.26 15.31 -19.53
C GLY A 61 14.41 14.63 -20.62
N ASP A 62 13.98 13.40 -20.42
CA ASP A 62 13.12 12.65 -21.32
C ASP A 62 11.71 12.48 -20.70
N PRO A 63 10.68 13.19 -21.19
CA PRO A 63 9.31 13.06 -20.69
C PRO A 63 8.62 11.74 -21.06
N SER A 64 9.29 10.84 -21.80
CA SER A 64 8.78 9.50 -22.12
C SER A 64 9.23 8.41 -21.14
N THR A 65 10.11 8.74 -20.20
CA THR A 65 10.57 7.84 -19.13
C THR A 65 9.93 8.24 -17.81
N SER A 66 8.61 8.11 -17.68
CA SER A 66 8.05 8.04 -16.35
C SER A 66 8.56 6.75 -15.72
N ALA A 67 9.47 6.86 -14.75
CA ALA A 67 10.03 5.67 -14.11
C ALA A 67 9.00 5.03 -13.18
N VAL A 68 8.05 5.83 -12.64
CA VAL A 68 7.08 5.37 -11.65
C VAL A 68 5.71 6.02 -11.87
N GLU A 69 4.69 5.22 -12.15
CA GLU A 69 3.29 5.65 -12.11
C GLU A 69 2.77 5.51 -10.67
N THR A 70 2.54 6.64 -9.99
CA THR A 70 2.05 6.66 -8.61
C THR A 70 0.54 6.89 -8.53
N LYS A 71 -0.19 5.92 -7.97
CA LYS A 71 -1.63 6.00 -7.67
C LYS A 71 -1.86 6.21 -6.17
N VAL A 72 -2.76 7.13 -5.81
CA VAL A 72 -3.15 7.38 -4.42
C VAL A 72 -4.62 7.04 -4.23
N ILE A 73 -4.92 6.15 -3.30
CA ILE A 73 -6.29 5.75 -2.94
C ILE A 73 -6.46 5.96 -1.45
N ALA A 74 -7.05 7.09 -1.05
CA ALA A 74 -7.17 7.40 0.37
C ALA A 74 -8.62 7.67 0.76
N GLN A 75 -9.01 7.13 1.92
CA GLN A 75 -10.29 7.41 2.54
C GLN A 75 -10.06 7.83 3.99
N ASP A 76 -10.27 9.13 4.26
CA ASP A 76 -9.96 9.76 5.54
C ASP A 76 -10.79 9.18 6.69
N GLY A 77 -10.15 9.00 7.85
CA GLY A 77 -10.80 8.47 9.07
C GLY A 77 -11.27 7.01 9.01
N THR A 78 -10.82 6.23 8.00
CA THR A 78 -11.21 4.81 7.85
C THR A 78 -10.07 3.86 8.16
N GLY A 79 -10.40 2.57 8.19
CA GLY A 79 -9.49 1.45 8.41
C GLY A 79 -10.27 0.14 8.29
N LEU A 80 -9.69 -0.97 8.74
CA LEU A 80 -10.29 -2.29 8.59
C LEU A 80 -11.42 -2.59 9.60
N ALA A 81 -11.63 -1.75 10.61
CA ALA A 81 -12.61 -2.02 11.66
C ALA A 81 -14.08 -1.95 11.18
N ARG A 82 -14.35 -1.10 10.19
CA ARG A 82 -15.71 -0.71 9.79
C ARG A 82 -15.92 -0.84 8.28
N PRO A 83 -16.04 -2.08 7.74
CA PRO A 83 -16.31 -2.29 6.32
C PRO A 83 -17.66 -1.69 5.89
N ASP A 84 -18.61 -1.54 6.83
CA ASP A 84 -19.88 -0.82 6.60
C ASP A 84 -19.71 0.70 6.34
N VAL A 85 -18.55 1.27 6.66
CA VAL A 85 -18.19 2.66 6.34
C VAL A 85 -17.33 2.73 5.07
N PHE A 86 -16.31 1.88 4.98
CA PHE A 86 -15.49 1.73 3.80
C PHE A 86 -14.83 0.35 3.76
N ASP A 87 -15.15 -0.41 2.71
CA ASP A 87 -14.64 -1.76 2.52
C ASP A 87 -13.27 -1.73 1.82
N TRP A 88 -12.21 -1.75 2.63
CA TRP A 88 -10.83 -1.81 2.12
C TRP A 88 -10.50 -3.12 1.40
N PRO A 89 -10.89 -4.31 1.90
CA PRO A 89 -10.76 -5.57 1.15
C PRO A 89 -11.34 -5.48 -0.26
N GLU A 90 -12.62 -5.13 -0.40
CA GLU A 90 -13.27 -5.00 -1.72
C GLU A 90 -12.53 -3.97 -2.60
N ARG A 91 -12.13 -2.83 -2.02
CA ARG A 91 -11.44 -1.79 -2.78
C ARG A 91 -10.08 -2.27 -3.29
N LEU A 92 -9.35 -3.07 -2.52
CA LEU A 92 -8.03 -3.55 -2.88
C LEU A 92 -8.08 -4.80 -3.78
N GLU A 93 -9.14 -5.60 -3.70
CA GLU A 93 -9.45 -6.62 -4.71
C GLU A 93 -9.61 -5.97 -6.09
N GLN A 94 -10.40 -4.90 -6.19
CA GLN A 94 -10.58 -4.15 -7.43
C GLN A 94 -9.25 -3.56 -7.92
N LEU A 95 -8.41 -3.05 -7.01
CA LEU A 95 -7.08 -2.57 -7.37
C LEU A 95 -6.22 -3.69 -7.96
N ALA A 96 -6.17 -4.86 -7.32
CA ALA A 96 -5.39 -6.00 -7.79
C ALA A 96 -5.84 -6.46 -9.19
N ALA A 97 -7.15 -6.42 -9.47
CA ALA A 97 -7.70 -6.81 -10.77
C ALA A 97 -7.46 -5.77 -11.88
N GLU A 98 -7.61 -4.48 -11.58
CA GLU A 98 -7.59 -3.41 -12.60
C GLU A 98 -6.20 -2.80 -12.80
N PHE A 99 -5.41 -2.72 -11.73
CA PHE A 99 -4.13 -2.04 -11.69
C PHE A 99 -3.23 -2.68 -10.61
N PRO A 100 -2.77 -3.92 -10.80
CA PRO A 100 -1.87 -4.56 -9.84
C PRO A 100 -0.56 -3.75 -9.78
N PRO A 101 -0.23 -3.12 -8.64
CA PRO A 101 0.99 -2.33 -8.53
C PRO A 101 2.19 -3.26 -8.31
N GLU A 102 3.40 -2.79 -8.63
CA GLU A 102 4.63 -3.48 -8.21
C GLU A 102 4.88 -3.27 -6.71
N VAL A 103 4.49 -2.10 -6.18
CA VAL A 103 4.55 -1.80 -4.75
C VAL A 103 3.22 -1.24 -4.29
N LEU A 104 2.62 -1.89 -3.29
CA LEU A 104 1.48 -1.37 -2.53
C LEU A 104 1.96 -0.91 -1.17
N VAL A 105 1.89 0.39 -0.89
CA VAL A 105 2.00 0.92 0.48
C VAL A 105 0.59 1.05 1.04
N PHE A 106 0.26 0.26 2.05
CA PHE A 106 -1.07 0.24 2.64
C PHE A 106 -1.04 0.79 4.08
N SER A 107 -1.75 1.88 4.36
CA SER A 107 -1.79 2.52 5.69
C SER A 107 -3.14 2.34 6.36
N VAL A 108 -3.21 1.50 7.40
CA VAL A 108 -4.41 1.29 8.23
C VAL A 108 -4.00 0.95 9.67
N GLY A 109 -4.93 1.09 10.61
CA GLY A 109 -4.69 0.85 12.04
C GLY A 109 -4.93 2.07 12.93
N SER A 110 -4.69 3.29 12.42
CA SER A 110 -4.83 4.53 13.19
C SER A 110 -6.27 4.80 13.65
N ASN A 111 -7.25 4.33 12.88
CA ASN A 111 -8.68 4.53 13.13
C ASN A 111 -9.38 3.26 13.64
N ASP A 112 -8.63 2.18 13.86
CA ASP A 112 -9.21 0.85 14.08
C ASP A 112 -9.37 0.48 15.55
N THR A 113 -8.97 1.33 16.50
CA THR A 113 -9.13 1.09 17.95
C THR A 113 -10.60 1.25 18.39
N GLN A 114 -11.47 0.36 17.92
CA GLN A 114 -12.91 0.29 18.16
C GLN A 114 -13.41 -1.15 17.93
N ASP A 115 -14.70 -1.40 18.18
CA ASP A 115 -15.32 -2.69 17.86
C ASP A 115 -15.29 -2.95 16.34
N LEU A 116 -15.04 -4.20 15.96
CA LEU A 116 -15.05 -4.64 14.57
C LEU A 116 -16.47 -5.00 14.16
N THR A 117 -16.90 -4.47 13.01
CA THR A 117 -18.21 -4.77 12.42
C THR A 117 -18.09 -5.62 11.16
N ASP A 118 -19.14 -6.34 10.82
CA ASP A 118 -19.39 -6.87 9.48
C ASP A 118 -19.83 -5.76 8.51
N PRO A 119 -19.94 -6.04 7.19
CA PRO A 119 -20.40 -5.06 6.20
C PRO A 119 -21.83 -4.53 6.41
N ASP A 120 -22.65 -5.22 7.20
CA ASP A 120 -24.00 -4.80 7.56
C ASP A 120 -24.01 -3.94 8.86
N GLY A 121 -22.85 -3.71 9.48
CA GLY A 121 -22.66 -2.94 10.70
C GLY A 121 -22.89 -3.73 12.00
N GLY A 122 -23.05 -5.05 11.92
CA GLY A 122 -23.15 -5.95 13.06
C GLY A 122 -21.79 -6.15 13.73
N VAL A 123 -21.71 -6.06 15.06
CA VAL A 123 -20.44 -6.26 15.79
C VAL A 123 -20.04 -7.74 15.75
N VAL A 124 -18.84 -8.04 15.26
CA VAL A 124 -18.28 -9.39 15.16
C VAL A 124 -17.18 -9.67 16.19
N ALA A 125 -16.46 -8.63 16.63
CA ALA A 125 -15.50 -8.70 17.72
C ALA A 125 -15.43 -7.35 18.44
N THR A 126 -15.46 -7.39 19.77
CA THR A 126 -15.37 -6.18 20.59
C THR A 126 -13.93 -5.84 20.93
N LEU A 127 -13.57 -4.57 21.02
CA LEU A 127 -12.25 -4.14 21.50
C LEU A 127 -11.94 -4.63 22.93
N GLY A 128 -12.99 -4.91 23.71
CA GLY A 128 -12.89 -5.49 25.06
C GLY A 128 -12.50 -6.97 25.11
N ASP A 129 -12.46 -7.66 23.96
CA ASP A 129 -12.01 -9.03 23.81
C ASP A 129 -10.80 -9.08 22.86
N PRO A 130 -9.57 -8.88 23.38
CA PRO A 130 -8.39 -8.72 22.54
C PRO A 130 -8.07 -9.94 21.69
N GLU A 131 -8.38 -11.15 22.15
CA GLU A 131 -8.07 -12.37 21.40
C GLU A 131 -8.99 -12.49 20.17
N ALA A 132 -10.29 -12.27 20.35
CA ALA A 132 -11.24 -12.24 19.25
C ALA A 132 -10.95 -11.08 18.28
N TRP A 133 -10.63 -9.91 18.82
CA TRP A 133 -10.31 -8.71 18.03
C TRP A 133 -9.05 -8.90 17.20
N ASP A 134 -7.93 -9.33 17.82
CA ASP A 134 -6.66 -9.53 17.14
C ASP A 134 -6.78 -10.62 16.07
N THR A 135 -7.58 -11.67 16.32
CA THR A 135 -7.87 -12.74 15.35
C THR A 135 -8.60 -12.22 14.12
N GLU A 136 -9.71 -11.51 14.32
CA GLU A 136 -10.52 -10.96 13.24
C GLU A 136 -9.77 -9.88 12.45
N TYR A 137 -9.07 -8.98 13.13
CA TYR A 137 -8.29 -7.94 12.46
C TYR A 137 -7.14 -8.52 11.63
N SER A 138 -6.46 -9.55 12.14
CA SER A 138 -5.42 -10.26 11.38
C SER A 138 -5.99 -10.99 10.16
N ALA A 139 -7.20 -11.55 10.26
CA ALA A 139 -7.87 -12.17 9.13
C ALA A 139 -8.19 -11.15 8.03
N ARG A 140 -8.65 -9.94 8.39
CA ARG A 140 -8.90 -8.85 7.42
C ARG A 140 -7.62 -8.36 6.74
N LEU A 141 -6.51 -8.26 7.48
CA LEU A 141 -5.20 -7.94 6.90
C LEU A 141 -4.75 -9.03 5.92
N ALA A 142 -4.91 -10.30 6.29
CA ALA A 142 -4.57 -11.42 5.42
C ALA A 142 -5.40 -11.40 4.13
N GLU A 143 -6.72 -11.19 4.23
CA GLU A 143 -7.62 -11.06 3.08
C GLU A 143 -7.14 -9.97 2.09
N VAL A 144 -6.81 -8.79 2.61
CA VAL A 144 -6.25 -7.70 1.80
C VAL A 144 -4.98 -8.12 1.06
N PHE A 145 -4.06 -8.82 1.74
CA PHE A 145 -2.79 -9.23 1.15
C PHE A 145 -2.97 -10.38 0.15
N ASP A 146 -3.91 -11.28 0.40
CA ASP A 146 -4.21 -12.43 -0.44
C ASP A 146 -4.69 -12.01 -1.84
N HIS A 147 -5.33 -10.85 -1.99
CA HIS A 147 -5.67 -10.28 -3.31
C HIS A 147 -4.46 -10.07 -4.23
N PHE A 148 -3.26 -9.96 -3.65
CA PHE A 148 -2.00 -9.74 -4.37
C PHE A 148 -1.09 -10.98 -4.38
N ALA A 149 -1.53 -12.12 -3.85
CA ALA A 149 -0.68 -13.30 -3.72
C ALA A 149 -0.23 -13.91 -5.07
N ASP A 150 -1.06 -13.75 -6.11
CA ASP A 150 -0.80 -14.21 -7.47
C ASP A 150 -0.23 -13.12 -8.39
N THR A 151 0.14 -11.96 -7.83
CA THR A 151 0.78 -10.86 -8.56
C THR A 151 2.26 -10.72 -8.16
N ASP A 152 3.02 -9.88 -8.89
CA ASP A 152 4.38 -9.50 -8.50
C ASP A 152 4.39 -8.32 -7.49
N THR A 153 3.27 -8.06 -6.81
CA THR A 153 3.12 -6.93 -5.90
C THR A 153 3.86 -7.16 -4.59
N THR A 154 4.76 -6.24 -4.24
CA THR A 154 5.30 -6.13 -2.88
C THR A 154 4.37 -5.29 -2.02
N VAL A 155 3.80 -5.88 -0.96
CA VAL A 155 2.97 -5.15 0.01
C VAL A 155 3.80 -4.65 1.19
N VAL A 156 3.71 -3.35 1.45
CA VAL A 156 4.29 -2.66 2.61
C VAL A 156 3.14 -2.11 3.45
N TRP A 157 2.85 -2.78 4.56
CA TRP A 157 1.85 -2.29 5.50
C TRP A 157 2.45 -1.31 6.50
N LEU A 158 1.80 -0.15 6.66
CA LEU A 158 2.08 0.87 7.65
C LEU A 158 0.93 0.89 8.66
N GLY A 159 1.18 0.41 9.86
CA GLY A 159 0.14 0.33 10.86
C GLY A 159 0.62 -0.25 12.18
N HIS A 160 -0.32 -0.36 13.11
CA HIS A 160 -0.17 -1.10 14.34
C HIS A 160 -1.39 -1.99 14.53
N ILE A 161 -1.20 -3.17 15.11
CA ILE A 161 -2.34 -3.99 15.55
C ILE A 161 -2.91 -3.41 16.84
N ARG A 162 -2.07 -2.98 17.80
CA ARG A 162 -2.41 -2.14 18.98
C ARG A 162 -1.12 -1.46 19.51
N PRO A 163 -1.19 -0.36 20.27
CA PRO A 163 -0.10 0.13 21.10
C PRO A 163 0.15 -0.73 22.36
#